data_AF-A0A3R6N463-F1
#
_entry.id   AF-A0A3R6N463-F1
#
_cell.length_a   1.000
_cell.length_b   1.000
_cell.length_c   1.000
_cell.angle_alpha   90.00
_cell.angle_beta   90.00
_cell.angle_gamma   90.00
#
_symmetry.space_group_name_H-M   'P 1'
#
loop_
_entity.id
_entity.type
_entity.pdbx_description
1 polymer ?
#
loop_
_entity_poly.entity_id
_entity_poly.type
_entity_poly.pdbx_seq_one_letter_code
_entity_poly.pdbx_strand_id
1 'polypeptide(L)'
;MYMLKFYNISERFKQEINESKYKRWILENKGMLLISILIAIFLTILTYPGIMYSDSYARIGVTSELKTAIHAFNVGNVSMTNLASWLTITPSFFILLSEQIVGSVVLYTFVQCFLLFLSTYIMGDGLTNEGHRRWNRLCITLNPVLWAFGVYYEASVGCVTAIMGILLLVWKWDSLSSYFDKIITIVLLIFSSYVCLGYRANAFTIIPILILIVILKERKVIKSTMIICSICIGTIMALAVPKALNIDTMSSYAGSLIWEMVSTIQSMDEEKQSQYITYLDDVFGEEATATAVANNSYTGEYSSINDIWWGNPFNTEDVSKSENTKKVLSKYIHL
;
A
#
# COMPACT_ATOMS: atom_id res chain seq x y z
N MET A 1 -14.07 44.76 16.41
CA MET A 1 -14.47 43.49 17.07
C MET A 1 -13.98 42.23 16.34
N TYR A 2 -14.09 42.15 15.00
CA TYR A 2 -13.54 41.01 14.23
C TYR A 2 -12.01 40.90 14.26
N MET A 3 -11.26 42.00 14.13
CA MET A 3 -9.78 41.98 14.22
C MET A 3 -9.26 41.48 15.57
N LEU A 4 -9.90 41.84 16.68
CA LEU A 4 -9.53 41.36 18.03
C LEU A 4 -9.79 39.85 18.20
N LYS A 5 -10.86 39.31 17.59
CA LYS A 5 -11.11 37.86 17.56
C LYS A 5 -10.05 37.12 16.73
N PHE A 6 -9.68 37.65 15.56
CA PHE A 6 -8.63 37.04 14.74
C PHE A 6 -7.25 37.09 15.39
N TYR A 7 -6.89 38.20 16.05
CA TYR A 7 -5.62 38.33 16.78
C TYR A 7 -5.53 37.31 17.94
N ASN A 8 -6.61 37.15 18.71
CA ASN A 8 -6.67 36.15 19.79
C ASN A 8 -6.63 34.71 19.28
N ILE A 9 -7.20 34.42 18.11
CA ILE A 9 -7.11 33.09 17.48
C ILE A 9 -5.67 32.82 17.01
N SER A 10 -5.02 33.81 16.40
CA SER A 10 -3.62 33.72 15.95
C SER A 10 -2.67 33.44 17.12
N GLU A 11 -2.79 34.17 18.23
CA GLU A 11 -1.93 33.96 19.40
C GLU A 11 -2.17 32.61 20.08
N ARG A 12 -3.43 32.19 20.20
CA ARG A 12 -3.76 30.84 20.71
C ARG A 12 -3.20 29.73 19.81
N PHE A 13 -3.29 29.89 18.49
CA PHE A 13 -2.74 28.93 17.54
C PHE A 13 -1.20 28.86 17.61
N LYS A 14 -0.52 30.00 17.71
CA LYS A 14 0.93 30.05 17.94
C LYS A 14 1.33 29.35 19.23
N GLN A 15 0.57 29.56 20.32
CA GLN A 15 0.80 28.89 21.59
C GLN A 15 0.64 27.37 21.45
N GLU A 16 -0.42 26.90 20.80
CA GLU A 16 -0.65 25.46 20.57
C GLU A 16 0.47 24.82 19.71
N ILE A 17 1.01 25.54 18.72
CA ILE A 17 2.18 25.09 17.94
C ILE A 17 3.44 25.04 18.80
N ASN A 18 3.65 26.01 19.69
CA ASN A 18 4.82 26.05 20.56
C ASN A 18 4.81 24.93 21.60
N GLU A 19 3.62 24.52 22.04
CA GLU A 19 3.40 23.40 22.96
C GLU A 19 3.31 22.03 22.23
N SER A 20 3.37 22.01 20.90
CA SER A 20 3.25 20.79 20.10
C SER A 20 4.35 19.78 20.43
N LYS A 21 3.92 18.56 20.77
CA LYS A 21 4.82 17.42 20.98
C LYS A 21 5.49 16.96 19.70
N TYR A 22 4.82 17.08 18.55
CA TYR A 22 5.44 16.79 17.26
C TYR A 22 6.62 17.73 16.99
N LYS A 23 6.42 19.04 17.19
CA LYS A 23 7.49 20.03 17.04
C LYS A 23 8.67 19.72 17.96
N ARG A 24 8.42 19.47 19.26
CA ARG A 24 9.47 19.13 20.22
C ARG A 24 10.19 17.83 19.82
N TRP A 25 9.45 16.80 19.43
CA TRP A 25 10.02 15.52 19.03
C TRP A 25 10.94 15.66 17.81
N ILE A 26 10.54 16.42 16.78
CA ILE A 26 11.37 16.70 15.60
C ILE A 26 12.68 17.39 16.01
N LEU A 27 12.60 18.36 16.94
CA LEU A 27 13.77 19.09 17.40
C LEU A 27 14.74 18.21 18.22
N GLU A 28 14.22 17.28 19.01
CA GLU A 28 15.00 16.34 19.82
C GLU A 28 15.60 15.19 18.98
N ASN A 29 14.97 14.82 17.86
CA ASN A 29 15.34 13.65 17.06
C ASN A 29 15.96 14.00 15.69
N LYS A 30 16.52 15.20 15.54
CA LYS A 30 17.18 15.67 14.29
C LYS A 30 18.20 14.68 13.74
N GLY A 31 18.98 14.02 14.61
CA GLY A 31 19.97 13.03 14.17
C GLY A 31 19.35 11.80 13.51
N MET A 32 18.22 11.30 14.03
CA MET A 32 17.48 10.18 13.44
C MET A 32 16.89 10.58 12.08
N LEU A 33 16.32 11.78 11.98
CA LEU A 33 15.81 12.32 10.73
C LEU A 33 16.93 12.45 9.68
N LEU A 34 18.07 13.01 10.08
CA LEU A 34 19.24 13.15 9.20
C LEU A 34 19.76 11.79 8.71
N ILE A 35 19.91 10.81 9.60
CA ILE A 35 20.35 9.46 9.21
C ILE A 35 19.36 8.82 8.23
N SER A 36 18.05 8.94 8.49
CA SER A 36 17.02 8.40 7.58
C SER A 36 17.06 9.07 6.20
N ILE A 37 17.29 10.38 6.15
CA ILE A 37 17.48 11.12 4.89
C ILE A 37 18.74 10.64 4.16
N LEU A 38 19.88 10.53 4.85
CA LEU A 38 21.14 10.11 4.25
C LEU A 38 21.07 8.69 3.69
N ILE A 39 20.44 7.76 4.43
CA ILE A 39 20.20 6.39 3.96
C ILE A 39 19.30 6.41 2.73
N ALA A 40 18.18 7.15 2.77
CA ALA A 40 17.27 7.23 1.64
C ALA A 40 17.95 7.82 0.38
N ILE A 41 18.76 8.87 0.53
CA ILE A 41 19.55 9.45 -0.59
C ILE A 41 20.53 8.41 -1.13
N PHE A 42 21.34 7.81 -0.26
CA PHE A 42 22.36 6.84 -0.65
C PHE A 42 21.74 5.67 -1.41
N LEU A 43 20.68 5.08 -0.87
CA LEU A 43 19.98 3.96 -1.48
C LEU A 43 19.32 4.35 -2.81
N THR A 44 18.66 5.51 -2.86
CA THR A 44 18.04 6.01 -4.09
C THR A 44 19.06 6.23 -5.22
N ILE A 45 20.26 6.72 -4.89
CA ILE A 45 21.37 6.87 -5.86
C ILE A 45 21.88 5.50 -6.29
N LEU A 46 22.11 4.59 -5.33
CA LEU A 46 22.69 3.28 -5.59
C LEU A 46 21.79 2.41 -6.47
N THR A 47 20.47 2.49 -6.28
CA THR A 47 19.51 1.62 -6.95
C THR A 47 18.70 2.31 -8.02
N TYR A 48 19.09 3.53 -8.43
CA TYR A 48 18.30 4.39 -9.31
C TYR A 48 17.61 3.63 -10.47
N PRO A 49 16.29 3.78 -10.68
CA PRO A 49 15.32 4.52 -9.85
C PRO A 49 14.82 3.76 -8.60
N GLY A 50 15.08 2.47 -8.50
CA GLY A 50 14.71 1.55 -7.42
C GLY A 50 14.78 0.12 -7.97
N ILE A 51 14.46 -0.88 -7.16
CA ILE A 51 14.39 -2.26 -7.64
C ILE A 51 12.95 -2.55 -8.08
N MET A 52 12.77 -2.79 -9.37
CA MET A 52 11.47 -3.00 -10.01
C MET A 52 11.23 -4.48 -10.31
N TYR A 53 9.96 -4.89 -10.28
CA TYR A 53 9.49 -6.18 -10.75
C TYR A 53 8.21 -5.98 -11.60
N SER A 54 7.61 -7.07 -12.09
CA SER A 54 6.46 -7.03 -13.01
C SER A 54 5.35 -6.06 -12.58
N ASP A 55 4.86 -6.14 -11.33
CA ASP A 55 3.79 -5.24 -10.86
C ASP A 55 4.26 -3.78 -10.77
N SER A 56 5.56 -3.55 -10.50
CA SER A 56 6.11 -2.21 -10.44
C SER A 56 6.00 -1.53 -11.80
N TYR A 57 6.35 -2.24 -12.87
CA TYR A 57 6.20 -1.75 -14.23
C TYR A 57 4.73 -1.50 -14.58
N ALA A 58 3.83 -2.41 -14.20
CA ALA A 58 2.40 -2.21 -14.40
C ALA A 58 1.87 -0.96 -13.66
N ARG A 59 2.24 -0.76 -12.39
CA ARG A 59 1.85 0.44 -11.60
C ARG A 59 2.36 1.74 -12.22
N ILE A 60 3.57 1.73 -12.78
CA ILE A 60 4.17 2.88 -13.48
C ILE A 60 3.46 3.10 -14.82
N GLY A 61 3.18 2.04 -15.60
CA GLY A 61 2.46 2.16 -16.88
C GLY A 61 1.07 2.81 -16.72
N VAL A 62 0.38 2.50 -15.62
CA VAL A 62 -0.94 3.05 -15.29
C VAL A 62 -0.91 4.54 -14.90
N THR A 63 0.25 5.15 -14.62
CA THR A 63 0.28 6.57 -14.19
C THR A 63 -0.25 7.53 -15.25
N SER A 64 -0.03 7.24 -16.53
CA SER A 64 -0.50 8.03 -17.66
C SER A 64 -2.03 8.03 -17.78
N GLU A 65 -2.64 6.85 -17.65
CA GLU A 65 -4.09 6.65 -17.66
C GLU A 65 -4.72 7.25 -16.40
N LEU A 66 -4.08 7.06 -15.24
CA LEU A 66 -4.49 7.67 -13.98
C LEU A 66 -4.51 9.21 -14.06
N LYS A 67 -3.49 9.82 -14.69
CA LYS A 67 -3.47 11.26 -14.94
C LYS A 67 -4.67 11.71 -15.78
N THR A 68 -5.04 10.91 -16.78
CA THR A 68 -6.20 11.17 -17.63
C THR A 68 -7.51 11.05 -16.85
N ALA A 69 -7.65 10.02 -16.01
CA ALA A 69 -8.81 9.84 -15.12
C ALA A 69 -8.96 10.99 -14.12
N ILE A 70 -7.86 11.45 -13.50
CA ILE A 70 -7.87 12.61 -12.59
C ILE A 70 -8.26 13.89 -13.35
N HIS A 71 -7.76 14.08 -14.57
CA HIS A 71 -8.15 15.22 -15.38
C HIS A 71 -9.64 15.17 -15.71
N ALA A 72 -10.15 14.03 -16.21
CA ALA A 72 -11.56 13.83 -16.52
C ALA A 72 -12.47 14.07 -15.29
N PHE A 73 -12.06 13.64 -14.10
CA PHE A 73 -12.72 13.97 -12.84
C PHE A 73 -12.83 15.48 -12.61
N ASN A 74 -11.72 16.21 -12.79
CA ASN A 74 -11.70 17.66 -12.57
C ASN A 74 -12.54 18.44 -13.59
N VAL A 75 -12.67 17.96 -14.82
CA VAL A 75 -13.50 18.61 -15.87
C VAL A 75 -14.94 18.07 -15.92
N GLY A 76 -15.30 17.12 -15.05
CA GLY A 76 -16.65 16.54 -14.96
C GLY A 76 -17.00 15.49 -16.02
N ASN A 77 -16.01 14.95 -16.75
CA ASN A 77 -16.18 13.99 -17.86
C ASN A 77 -15.73 12.57 -17.50
N VAL A 78 -15.94 12.15 -16.25
CA VAL A 78 -15.41 10.88 -15.71
C VAL A 78 -15.91 9.65 -16.47
N SER A 79 -17.13 9.71 -17.03
CA SER A 79 -17.72 8.63 -17.82
C SER A 79 -16.99 8.34 -19.14
N MET A 80 -16.12 9.25 -19.59
CA MET A 80 -15.35 9.08 -20.83
C MET A 80 -14.00 8.39 -20.61
N THR A 81 -13.61 8.15 -19.35
CA THR A 81 -12.43 7.36 -19.00
C THR A 81 -12.87 6.02 -18.44
N ASN A 82 -12.39 4.94 -19.06
CA ASN A 82 -12.56 3.59 -18.53
C ASN A 82 -11.17 3.02 -18.27
N LEU A 83 -10.72 3.12 -17.02
CA LEU A 83 -9.47 2.53 -16.56
C LEU A 83 -9.82 1.32 -15.71
N ALA A 84 -9.21 0.19 -16.00
CA ALA A 84 -9.44 -1.03 -15.23
C ALA A 84 -8.09 -1.60 -14.77
N SER A 85 -8.02 -2.02 -13.51
CA SER A 85 -6.76 -2.45 -12.89
C SER A 85 -6.96 -3.58 -11.89
N TRP A 86 -6.17 -4.65 -12.06
CA TRP A 86 -5.99 -5.72 -11.07
C TRP A 86 -5.16 -5.28 -9.86
N LEU A 87 -4.28 -4.30 -10.07
CA LEU A 87 -3.44 -3.75 -9.02
C LEU A 87 -4.17 -2.60 -8.34
N THR A 88 -3.93 -2.47 -7.05
CA THR A 88 -4.38 -1.29 -6.31
C THR A 88 -3.75 -0.02 -6.88
N ILE A 89 -4.53 1.05 -6.99
CA ILE A 89 -4.10 2.29 -7.66
C ILE A 89 -3.36 3.26 -6.75
N THR A 90 -3.46 3.09 -5.42
CA THR A 90 -2.86 4.03 -4.45
C THR A 90 -1.34 4.19 -4.62
N PRO A 91 -0.54 3.12 -4.84
CA PRO A 91 0.87 3.27 -5.18
C PRO A 91 1.08 4.12 -6.46
N SER A 92 0.29 3.87 -7.52
CA SER A 92 0.36 4.61 -8.79
C SER A 92 0.07 6.10 -8.62
N PHE A 93 -0.81 6.50 -7.68
CA PHE A 93 -0.99 7.93 -7.35
C PHE A 93 0.30 8.57 -6.82
N PHE A 94 1.01 7.90 -5.93
CA PHE A 94 2.24 8.44 -5.35
C PHE A 94 3.39 8.45 -6.36
N ILE A 95 3.44 7.46 -7.26
CA ILE A 95 4.38 7.44 -8.39
C ILE A 95 4.06 8.60 -9.35
N LEU A 96 2.79 8.79 -9.73
CA LEU A 96 2.37 9.93 -10.56
C LEU A 96 2.72 11.26 -9.90
N LEU A 97 2.50 11.40 -8.59
CA LEU A 97 2.87 12.59 -7.84
C LEU A 97 4.39 12.85 -7.91
N SER A 98 5.20 11.80 -7.78
CA SER A 98 6.65 11.87 -7.97
C SER A 98 7.02 12.40 -9.36
N GLU A 99 6.40 11.85 -10.40
CA GLU A 99 6.60 12.28 -11.79
C GLU A 99 6.17 13.74 -12.01
N GLN A 100 5.06 14.18 -11.41
CA GLN A 100 4.60 15.58 -11.55
C GLN A 100 5.50 16.59 -10.83
N ILE A 101 6.11 16.22 -9.70
CA ILE A 101 6.94 17.14 -8.90
C ILE A 101 8.37 17.23 -9.45
N VAL A 102 8.99 16.08 -9.76
CA VAL A 102 10.43 16.00 -10.08
C VAL A 102 10.67 15.54 -11.53
N GLY A 103 9.64 15.13 -12.26
CA GLY A 103 9.80 14.57 -13.61
C GLY A 103 10.31 13.13 -13.61
N SER A 104 10.32 12.45 -12.46
CA SER A 104 10.86 11.11 -12.31
C SER A 104 10.21 10.36 -11.15
N VAL A 105 10.20 9.03 -11.21
CA VAL A 105 9.71 8.14 -10.13
C VAL A 105 10.65 8.11 -8.91
N VAL A 106 11.80 8.76 -8.98
CA VAL A 106 12.86 8.74 -7.95
C VAL A 106 12.42 9.33 -6.61
N LEU A 107 11.55 10.35 -6.63
CA LEU A 107 11.00 10.92 -5.39
C LEU A 107 10.14 9.89 -4.64
N TYR A 108 9.46 8.98 -5.35
CA TYR A 108 8.73 7.87 -4.73
C TYR A 108 9.65 6.95 -3.93
N THR A 109 10.76 6.50 -4.53
CA THR A 109 11.77 5.65 -3.86
C THR A 109 12.37 6.34 -2.65
N PHE A 110 12.74 7.62 -2.80
CA PHE A 110 13.29 8.40 -1.71
C PHE A 110 12.31 8.48 -0.53
N VAL A 111 11.05 8.86 -0.80
CA VAL A 111 10.02 9.01 0.24
C VAL A 111 9.71 7.67 0.89
N GLN A 112 9.55 6.60 0.10
CA GLN A 112 9.30 5.26 0.61
C GLN A 112 10.42 4.81 1.56
N CYS A 113 11.67 4.94 1.11
CA CYS A 113 12.84 4.54 1.88
C CYS A 113 12.98 5.38 3.15
N PHE A 114 12.84 6.70 3.03
CA PHE A 114 12.87 7.62 4.17
C PHE A 114 11.81 7.28 5.22
N LEU A 115 10.55 7.10 4.81
CA LEU A 115 9.45 6.81 5.73
C LEU A 115 9.56 5.42 6.36
N LEU A 116 10.05 4.42 5.61
CA LEU A 116 10.30 3.08 6.15
C LEU A 116 11.34 3.16 7.27
N PHE A 117 12.54 3.67 6.99
CA PHE A 117 13.62 3.76 7.98
C PHE A 117 13.19 4.61 9.18
N LEU A 118 12.56 5.76 8.94
CA LEU A 118 12.10 6.63 10.02
C LEU A 118 11.09 5.90 10.92
N SER A 119 10.07 5.26 10.34
CA SER A 119 9.07 4.50 11.09
C SER A 119 9.69 3.34 11.87
N THR A 120 10.64 2.61 11.28
CA THR A 120 11.33 1.49 11.93
C THR A 120 12.20 1.98 13.10
N TYR A 121 12.92 3.10 12.95
CA TYR A 121 13.69 3.67 14.06
C TYR A 121 12.78 4.12 15.22
N ILE A 122 11.68 4.83 14.92
CA ILE A 122 10.75 5.31 15.95
C ILE A 122 10.13 4.13 16.69
N MET A 123 9.67 3.11 15.97
CA MET A 123 9.07 1.91 16.56
C MET A 123 10.09 1.14 17.39
N GLY A 124 11.29 0.90 16.85
CA GLY A 124 12.36 0.19 17.55
C GLY A 124 12.80 0.90 18.83
N ASP A 125 12.97 2.21 18.80
CA ASP A 125 13.31 3.00 19.99
C ASP A 125 12.20 3.03 21.03
N GLY A 126 10.95 2.93 20.61
CA GLY A 126 9.80 2.80 21.50
C GLY A 126 9.82 1.46 22.24
N LEU A 127 10.19 0.37 21.55
CA LEU A 127 10.21 -0.98 22.10
C LEU A 127 11.48 -1.30 22.90
N THR A 128 12.51 -0.44 22.82
CA THR A 128 13.82 -0.67 23.42
C THR A 128 14.04 0.21 24.66
N ASN A 129 14.64 -0.36 25.71
CA ASN A 129 15.08 0.40 26.90
C ASN A 129 16.06 1.52 26.52
N GLU A 130 16.05 2.63 27.26
CA GLU A 130 16.78 3.85 26.88
C GLU A 130 18.29 3.63 26.66
N GLY A 131 18.92 2.80 27.49
CA GLY A 131 20.34 2.47 27.38
C GLY A 131 20.73 1.69 26.12
N HIS A 132 19.76 1.06 25.44
CA HIS A 132 20.01 0.21 24.26
C HIS A 132 19.51 0.83 22.95
N ARG A 133 18.88 2.02 22.96
CA ARG A 133 18.37 2.67 21.75
C ARG A 133 19.45 2.87 20.68
N ARG A 134 20.67 3.25 21.07
CA ARG A 134 21.80 3.40 20.12
C ARG A 134 22.14 2.09 19.42
N TRP A 135 22.14 0.98 20.17
CA TRP A 135 22.41 -0.34 19.62
C TRP A 135 21.29 -0.79 18.70
N ASN A 136 20.03 -0.60 19.10
CA ASN A 136 18.87 -0.88 18.26
C ASN A 136 18.94 -0.12 16.91
N ARG A 137 19.23 1.18 16.95
CA ARG A 137 19.42 1.97 15.72
C ARG A 137 20.54 1.39 14.86
N LEU A 138 21.69 1.04 15.43
CA LEU A 138 22.79 0.42 14.69
C LEU A 138 22.35 -0.89 14.02
N CYS A 139 21.65 -1.77 14.73
CA CYS A 139 21.13 -3.02 14.17
C CYS A 139 20.16 -2.79 13.01
N ILE A 140 19.27 -1.80 13.13
CA ILE A 140 18.35 -1.41 12.05
C ILE A 140 19.15 -0.87 10.86
N THR A 141 20.12 0.02 11.09
CA THR A 141 20.96 0.60 10.05
C THR A 141 21.79 -0.46 9.33
N LEU A 142 22.29 -1.47 10.02
CA LEU A 142 23.15 -2.50 9.42
C LEU A 142 22.38 -3.69 8.83
N ASN A 143 21.04 -3.69 8.89
CA ASN A 143 20.24 -4.80 8.38
C ASN A 143 20.09 -4.72 6.85
N PRO A 144 20.75 -5.60 6.07
CA PRO A 144 20.70 -5.54 4.60
C PRO A 144 19.31 -5.83 4.03
N VAL A 145 18.47 -6.60 4.75
CA VAL A 145 17.10 -6.89 4.32
C VAL A 145 16.27 -5.62 4.30
N LEU A 146 16.46 -4.73 5.28
CA LEU A 146 15.73 -3.47 5.35
C LEU A 146 16.15 -2.51 4.22
N TRP A 147 17.42 -2.56 3.82
CA TRP A 147 17.96 -1.76 2.73
C TRP A 147 17.32 -2.19 1.40
N ALA A 148 17.38 -3.49 1.10
CA ALA A 148 16.79 -4.05 -0.10
C ALA A 148 15.26 -3.84 -0.13
N PHE A 149 14.57 -4.07 0.99
CA PHE A 149 13.13 -3.88 1.08
C PHE A 149 12.72 -2.41 0.87
N GLY A 150 13.46 -1.45 1.43
CA GLY A 150 13.11 -0.03 1.35
C GLY A 150 13.12 0.56 -0.06
N VAL A 151 13.90 -0.01 -0.97
CA VAL A 151 14.01 0.41 -2.38
C VAL A 151 13.22 -0.46 -3.36
N TYR A 152 12.62 -1.55 -2.86
CA TYR A 152 11.85 -2.47 -3.68
C TYR A 152 10.48 -1.86 -3.97
N TYR A 153 10.05 -1.81 -5.23
CA TYR A 153 8.79 -1.19 -5.68
C TYR A 153 7.57 -2.10 -5.41
N GLU A 154 7.50 -2.64 -4.20
CA GLU A 154 6.46 -3.54 -3.74
C GLU A 154 5.47 -2.80 -2.84
N ALA A 155 4.18 -3.04 -3.08
CA ALA A 155 3.11 -2.47 -2.28
C ALA A 155 3.21 -2.79 -0.77
N SER A 156 3.91 -3.85 -0.38
CA SER A 156 4.14 -4.18 1.03
C SER A 156 4.96 -3.13 1.76
N VAL A 157 5.87 -2.43 1.09
CA VAL A 157 6.74 -1.44 1.76
C VAL A 157 5.91 -0.29 2.31
N GLY A 158 5.06 0.30 1.47
CA GLY A 158 4.12 1.34 1.90
C GLY A 158 3.08 0.81 2.90
N CYS A 159 2.57 -0.41 2.70
CA CYS A 159 1.61 -1.03 3.62
C CYS A 159 2.20 -1.21 5.04
N VAL A 160 3.39 -1.81 5.16
CA VAL A 160 4.06 -2.04 6.45
C VAL A 160 4.43 -0.72 7.12
N THR A 161 4.93 0.25 6.34
CA THR A 161 5.23 1.60 6.83
C THR A 161 3.99 2.27 7.41
N ALA A 162 2.86 2.16 6.72
CA ALA A 162 1.59 2.71 7.18
C ALA A 162 1.04 1.99 8.43
N ILE A 163 1.17 0.66 8.53
CA ILE A 163 0.81 -0.09 9.73
C ILE A 163 1.63 0.38 10.93
N MET A 164 2.96 0.53 10.76
CA MET A 164 3.82 1.09 11.81
C MET A 164 3.37 2.50 12.21
N GLY A 165 3.04 3.34 11.23
CA GLY A 165 2.46 4.67 11.47
C GLY A 165 1.18 4.62 12.32
N ILE A 166 0.21 3.78 11.94
CA ILE A 166 -1.04 3.60 12.70
C ILE A 166 -0.73 3.17 14.13
N LEU A 167 0.08 2.14 14.33
CA LEU A 167 0.43 1.64 15.65
C LEU A 167 1.12 2.70 16.52
N LEU A 168 2.06 3.46 15.95
CA LEU A 168 2.74 4.56 16.65
C LEU A 168 1.78 5.67 17.06
N LEU A 169 0.88 6.08 16.16
CA LEU A 169 -0.11 7.14 16.41
C LEU A 169 -1.12 6.72 17.48
N VAL A 170 -1.61 5.46 17.43
CA VAL A 170 -2.47 4.89 18.47
C VAL A 170 -1.72 4.81 19.80
N TRP A 171 -0.48 4.32 19.80
CA TRP A 171 0.30 4.15 21.02
C TRP A 171 0.62 5.48 21.71
N LYS A 172 0.94 6.51 20.94
CA LYS A 172 1.34 7.82 21.47
C LYS A 172 0.17 8.78 21.70
N TRP A 173 -1.06 8.38 21.37
CA TRP A 173 -2.27 9.21 21.51
C TRP A 173 -2.40 9.86 22.89
N ASP A 174 -2.25 9.08 23.96
CA ASP A 174 -2.36 9.55 25.35
C ASP A 174 -1.29 10.57 25.74
N SER A 175 -0.14 10.54 25.05
CA SER A 175 0.90 11.53 25.31
C SER A 175 0.50 12.91 24.79
N LEU A 176 -0.45 13.04 23.88
CA LEU A 176 -0.79 14.32 23.23
C LEU A 176 -1.68 15.18 24.13
N SER A 177 -1.12 16.27 24.63
CA SER A 177 -1.84 17.26 25.46
C SER A 177 -2.55 18.32 24.62
N SER A 178 -1.92 18.77 23.54
CA SER A 178 -2.44 19.84 22.67
C SER A 178 -3.58 19.34 21.76
N TYR A 179 -4.58 20.20 21.52
CA TYR A 179 -5.66 19.92 20.59
C TYR A 179 -5.15 19.87 19.14
N PHE A 180 -4.23 20.77 18.79
CA PHE A 180 -3.52 20.77 17.52
C PHE A 180 -2.87 19.41 17.20
N ASP A 181 -2.12 18.84 18.16
CA ASP A 181 -1.48 17.54 17.97
C ASP A 181 -2.50 16.42 17.74
N LYS A 182 -3.65 16.45 18.43
CA LYS A 182 -4.71 15.45 18.22
C LYS A 182 -5.31 15.54 16.82
N ILE A 183 -5.55 16.76 16.31
CA ILE A 183 -6.02 16.95 14.93
C ILE A 183 -4.99 16.38 13.95
N ILE A 184 -3.71 16.73 14.09
CA ILE A 184 -2.65 16.19 13.23
C ILE A 184 -2.65 14.67 13.28
N THR A 185 -2.77 14.09 14.47
CA THR A 185 -2.78 12.63 14.67
C THR A 185 -3.96 11.96 13.97
N ILE A 186 -5.15 12.57 14.01
CA ILE A 186 -6.33 12.10 13.28
C ILE A 186 -6.07 12.13 11.77
N VAL A 187 -5.54 13.24 11.25
CA VAL A 187 -5.22 13.38 9.81
C VAL A 187 -4.19 12.32 9.38
N LEU A 188 -3.15 12.12 10.19
CA LEU A 188 -2.12 11.10 9.94
C LEU A 188 -2.68 9.68 10.05
N LEU A 189 -3.63 9.41 10.95
CA LEU A 189 -4.31 8.12 11.05
C LEU A 189 -5.15 7.83 9.81
N ILE A 190 -5.93 8.82 9.35
CA ILE A 190 -6.72 8.72 8.11
C ILE A 190 -5.79 8.45 6.93
N PHE A 191 -4.72 9.25 6.79
CA PHE A 191 -3.76 9.09 5.71
C PHE A 191 -3.04 7.74 5.75
N SER A 192 -2.57 7.32 6.92
CA SER A 192 -1.90 6.01 7.08
C SER A 192 -2.87 4.87 6.80
N SER A 193 -4.13 4.95 7.23
CA SER A 193 -5.15 3.94 6.90
C SER A 193 -5.43 3.89 5.39
N TYR A 194 -5.55 5.04 4.73
CA TYR A 194 -5.66 5.13 3.27
C TYR A 194 -4.48 4.46 2.56
N VAL A 195 -3.24 4.76 2.97
CA VAL A 195 -2.03 4.15 2.40
C VAL A 195 -2.00 2.63 2.66
N CYS A 196 -2.26 2.19 3.89
CA CYS A 196 -2.21 0.78 4.26
C CYS A 196 -3.15 -0.07 3.38
N LEU A 197 -4.41 0.32 3.31
CA LEU A 197 -5.46 -0.46 2.65
C LEU A 197 -5.49 -0.19 1.15
N GLY A 198 -5.10 1.01 0.73
CA GLY A 198 -4.94 1.38 -0.67
C GLY A 198 -3.71 0.75 -1.32
N TYR A 199 -2.65 0.43 -0.58
CA TYR A 199 -1.49 -0.26 -1.16
C TYR A 199 -1.78 -1.75 -1.38
N ARG A 200 -2.47 -2.41 -0.44
CA ARG A 200 -2.71 -3.86 -0.49
C ARG A 200 -4.16 -4.17 -0.14
N ALA A 201 -4.91 -4.71 -1.12
CA ALA A 201 -6.32 -5.06 -0.94
C ALA A 201 -6.53 -6.20 0.10
N ASN A 202 -5.55 -7.07 0.30
CA ASN A 202 -5.62 -8.08 1.36
C ASN A 202 -5.37 -7.51 2.78
N ALA A 203 -4.85 -6.28 2.90
CA ALA A 203 -4.65 -5.63 4.19
C ALA A 203 -5.97 -5.34 4.94
N PHE A 204 -7.13 -5.43 4.29
CA PHE A 204 -8.44 -5.35 4.97
C PHE A 204 -8.60 -6.38 6.09
N THR A 205 -7.92 -7.53 5.97
CA THR A 205 -7.89 -8.58 6.99
C THR A 205 -7.32 -8.12 8.34
N ILE A 206 -6.52 -7.05 8.38
CA ILE A 206 -5.91 -6.55 9.63
C ILE A 206 -6.85 -5.61 10.40
N ILE A 207 -7.92 -5.11 9.79
CA ILE A 207 -8.84 -4.12 10.38
C ILE A 207 -9.41 -4.62 11.73
N PRO A 208 -9.92 -5.86 11.85
CA PRO A 208 -10.44 -6.36 13.12
C PRO A 208 -9.39 -6.34 14.23
N ILE A 209 -8.14 -6.70 13.91
CA ILE A 209 -7.02 -6.70 14.87
C ILE A 209 -6.67 -5.27 15.27
N LEU A 210 -6.62 -4.32 14.32
CA LEU A 210 -6.38 -2.91 14.63
C LEU A 210 -7.47 -2.32 15.55
N ILE A 211 -8.75 -2.61 15.27
CA ILE A 211 -9.88 -2.18 16.11
C ILE A 211 -9.73 -2.76 17.52
N LEU A 212 -9.40 -4.05 17.63
CA LEU A 212 -9.17 -4.70 18.92
C LEU A 212 -8.03 -4.04 19.69
N ILE A 213 -6.89 -3.76 19.03
CA ILE A 213 -5.75 -3.05 19.64
C ILE A 213 -6.19 -1.69 20.18
N VAL A 214 -6.97 -0.92 19.42
CA VAL A 214 -7.47 0.39 19.85
C VAL A 214 -8.38 0.27 21.06
N ILE A 215 -9.32 -0.68 21.07
CA ILE A 215 -10.23 -0.90 22.21
C ILE A 215 -9.46 -1.32 23.47
N LEU A 216 -8.49 -2.21 23.32
CA LEU A 216 -7.65 -2.69 24.44
C LEU A 216 -6.76 -1.58 25.00
N LYS A 217 -6.22 -0.72 24.12
CA LYS A 217 -5.34 0.39 24.49
C LYS A 217 -6.10 1.57 25.09
N GLU A 218 -7.20 1.98 24.47
CA GLU A 218 -7.97 3.17 24.81
C GLU A 218 -9.30 2.79 25.47
N ARG A 219 -9.29 2.62 26.79
CA ARG A 219 -10.51 2.24 27.54
C ARG A 219 -11.61 3.30 27.52
N LYS A 220 -11.29 4.55 27.17
CA LYS A 220 -12.27 5.65 27.09
C LYS A 220 -12.99 5.61 25.74
N VAL A 221 -14.28 5.31 25.76
CA VAL A 221 -15.15 5.16 24.57
C VAL A 221 -14.98 6.30 23.56
N ILE A 222 -14.99 7.56 24.01
CA ILE A 222 -14.85 8.71 23.09
C ILE A 222 -13.53 8.66 22.32
N LYS A 223 -12.42 8.34 23.00
CA LYS A 223 -11.09 8.28 22.37
C LYS A 223 -10.99 7.11 21.40
N SER A 224 -11.41 5.92 21.83
CA SER A 224 -11.40 4.73 20.98
C SER A 224 -12.25 4.94 19.73
N THR A 225 -13.44 5.53 19.87
CA THR A 225 -14.32 5.84 18.75
C THR A 225 -13.67 6.81 17.78
N MET A 226 -13.04 7.90 18.24
CA MET A 226 -12.35 8.85 17.36
C MET A 226 -11.26 8.18 16.52
N ILE A 227 -10.43 7.32 17.14
CA ILE A 227 -9.36 6.61 16.45
C ILE A 227 -9.94 5.59 15.46
N ILE A 228 -10.93 4.80 15.87
CA ILE A 228 -11.59 3.82 15.00
C ILE A 228 -12.23 4.53 13.79
N CYS A 229 -12.97 5.62 14.02
CA CYS A 229 -13.54 6.42 12.94
C CYS A 229 -12.46 6.94 11.98
N SER A 230 -11.31 7.38 12.50
CA SER A 230 -10.19 7.84 11.66
C SER A 230 -9.66 6.72 10.76
N ILE A 231 -9.50 5.51 11.31
CA ILE A 231 -9.10 4.32 10.54
C ILE A 231 -10.16 4.02 9.46
N CYS A 232 -11.44 3.95 9.83
CA CYS A 232 -12.54 3.67 8.91
C CYS A 232 -12.66 4.72 7.79
N ILE A 233 -12.44 6.00 8.08
CA ILE A 233 -12.47 7.06 7.05
C ILE A 233 -11.36 6.80 6.02
N GLY A 234 -10.13 6.49 6.45
CA GLY A 234 -9.06 6.14 5.52
C GLY A 234 -9.36 4.88 4.70
N THR A 235 -9.99 3.88 5.32
CA THR A 235 -10.49 2.68 4.62
C THR A 235 -11.51 3.02 3.55
N ILE A 236 -12.49 3.85 3.88
CA ILE A 236 -13.52 4.28 2.94
C ILE A 236 -12.89 5.06 1.79
N MET A 237 -11.91 5.94 2.06
CA MET A 237 -11.18 6.66 1.00
C MET A 237 -10.46 5.70 0.04
N ALA A 238 -9.85 4.63 0.54
CA ALA A 238 -9.17 3.65 -0.31
C ALA A 238 -10.13 2.95 -1.29
N LEU A 239 -11.41 2.82 -0.94
CA LEU A 239 -12.46 2.25 -1.79
C LEU A 239 -13.17 3.31 -2.64
N ALA A 240 -13.35 4.51 -2.11
CA ALA A 240 -14.12 5.58 -2.74
C ALA A 240 -13.33 6.34 -3.80
N VAL A 241 -12.02 6.56 -3.60
CA VAL A 241 -11.16 7.27 -4.56
C VAL A 241 -11.13 6.59 -5.94
N PRO A 242 -10.88 5.27 -6.06
CA PRO A 242 -10.96 4.60 -7.36
C PRO A 242 -12.33 4.78 -8.04
N LYS A 243 -13.42 4.58 -7.28
CA LYS A 243 -14.79 4.72 -7.79
C LYS A 243 -15.11 6.14 -8.26
N ALA A 244 -14.65 7.15 -7.53
CA ALA A 244 -14.86 8.55 -7.88
C ALA A 244 -14.16 8.92 -9.20
N LEU A 245 -13.04 8.26 -9.52
CA LEU A 245 -12.32 8.43 -10.78
C LEU A 245 -12.81 7.50 -11.91
N ASN A 246 -13.91 6.77 -11.71
CA ASN A 246 -14.41 5.76 -12.63
C ASN A 246 -13.36 4.70 -13.00
N ILE A 247 -12.57 4.28 -12.00
CA ILE A 247 -11.59 3.21 -12.15
C ILE A 247 -12.22 1.90 -11.69
N ASP A 248 -12.27 0.92 -12.58
CA ASP A 248 -12.70 -0.44 -12.27
C ASP A 248 -11.58 -1.17 -11.52
N THR A 249 -11.75 -1.30 -10.21
CA THR A 249 -10.91 -2.15 -9.36
C THR A 249 -11.34 -3.59 -9.58
N MET A 250 -10.74 -4.21 -10.57
CA MET A 250 -11.01 -5.57 -10.99
C MET A 250 -10.77 -6.57 -9.84
N SER A 251 -11.56 -7.64 -9.81
CA SER A 251 -11.43 -8.69 -8.81
C SER A 251 -10.32 -9.68 -9.16
N SER A 252 -9.33 -9.82 -8.28
CA SER A 252 -8.26 -10.83 -8.40
C SER A 252 -8.53 -12.10 -7.58
N TYR A 253 -9.72 -12.28 -6.99
CA TYR A 253 -10.03 -13.42 -6.12
C TYR A 253 -9.87 -14.78 -6.82
N ALA A 254 -10.36 -14.90 -8.06
CA ALA A 254 -10.15 -16.10 -8.86
C ALA A 254 -8.73 -16.19 -9.42
N GLY A 255 -8.03 -15.05 -9.54
CA GLY A 255 -6.68 -14.97 -10.08
C GLY A 255 -5.69 -15.83 -9.31
N SER A 256 -5.64 -15.70 -7.98
CA SER A 256 -4.78 -16.54 -7.14
C SER A 256 -5.09 -18.03 -7.29
N LEU A 257 -6.36 -18.41 -7.38
CA LEU A 257 -6.74 -19.81 -7.46
C LEU A 257 -6.39 -20.42 -8.83
N ILE A 258 -6.62 -19.69 -9.92
CA ILE A 258 -6.20 -20.09 -11.27
C ILE A 258 -4.66 -20.20 -11.33
N TRP A 259 -3.93 -19.25 -10.74
CA TRP A 259 -2.48 -19.29 -10.66
C TRP A 259 -1.97 -20.56 -9.97
N GLU A 260 -2.53 -20.89 -8.81
CA GLU A 260 -2.21 -22.11 -8.07
C GLU A 260 -2.55 -23.37 -8.88
N MET A 261 -3.71 -23.41 -9.55
CA MET A 261 -4.09 -24.54 -10.40
C MET A 261 -3.09 -24.78 -11.53
N VAL A 262 -2.81 -23.74 -12.33
CA VAL A 262 -1.91 -23.85 -13.49
C VAL A 262 -0.50 -24.22 -13.04
N SER A 263 -0.01 -23.61 -11.95
CA SER A 263 1.29 -23.94 -11.37
C SER A 263 1.34 -25.37 -10.85
N THR A 264 0.27 -25.83 -10.19
CA THR A 264 0.18 -27.20 -9.68
C THR A 264 0.19 -28.20 -10.83
N ILE A 265 -0.61 -28.00 -11.88
CA ILE A 265 -0.65 -28.86 -13.07
C ILE A 265 0.74 -28.92 -13.70
N GLN A 266 1.37 -27.77 -13.93
CA GLN A 266 2.69 -27.70 -14.54
C GLN A 266 3.77 -28.45 -13.73
N SER A 267 3.65 -28.50 -12.41
CA SER A 267 4.58 -29.23 -11.55
C SER A 267 4.37 -30.76 -11.50
N MET A 268 3.29 -31.28 -12.11
CA MET A 268 3.02 -32.72 -12.15
C MET A 268 3.84 -33.44 -13.23
N ASP A 269 3.96 -34.77 -13.11
CA ASP A 269 4.48 -35.63 -14.17
C ASP A 269 3.59 -35.52 -15.45
N GLU A 270 4.18 -35.57 -16.65
CA GLU A 270 3.48 -35.39 -17.94
C GLU A 270 2.20 -36.26 -18.06
N GLU A 271 2.27 -37.50 -17.59
CA GLU A 271 1.12 -38.43 -17.60
C GLU A 271 -0.06 -37.89 -16.78
N LYS A 272 0.22 -37.25 -15.64
CA LYS A 272 -0.81 -36.64 -14.78
C LYS A 272 -1.26 -35.29 -15.33
N GLN A 273 -0.38 -34.51 -15.94
CA GLN A 273 -0.76 -33.24 -16.57
C GLN A 273 -1.90 -33.42 -17.57
N SER A 274 -1.83 -34.48 -18.39
CA SER A 274 -2.86 -34.80 -19.38
C SER A 274 -4.26 -34.98 -18.79
N GLN A 275 -4.37 -35.38 -17.51
CA GLN A 275 -5.64 -35.57 -16.81
C GLN A 275 -6.28 -34.24 -16.38
N TYR A 276 -5.48 -33.17 -16.26
CA TYR A 276 -5.90 -31.86 -15.78
C TYR A 276 -5.76 -30.75 -16.83
N ILE A 277 -5.40 -31.09 -18.08
CA ILE A 277 -5.09 -30.13 -19.15
C ILE A 277 -6.34 -29.40 -19.71
N THR A 278 -7.53 -29.72 -19.21
CA THR A 278 -8.82 -29.10 -19.61
C THR A 278 -9.58 -28.49 -18.42
N TYR A 279 -8.92 -28.37 -17.27
CA TYR A 279 -9.58 -28.16 -15.98
C TYR A 279 -10.29 -26.80 -15.80
N LEU A 280 -9.87 -25.78 -16.55
CA LEU A 280 -10.44 -24.43 -16.60
C LEU A 280 -11.20 -24.15 -17.91
N ASP A 281 -11.30 -25.13 -18.82
CA ASP A 281 -11.81 -24.91 -20.19
C ASP A 281 -13.33 -24.66 -20.22
N ASP A 282 -14.08 -25.25 -19.29
CA ASP A 282 -15.51 -25.00 -19.12
C ASP A 282 -15.82 -23.57 -18.64
N VAL A 283 -14.82 -22.85 -18.11
CA VAL A 283 -14.97 -21.45 -17.67
C VAL A 283 -14.42 -20.47 -18.69
N PHE A 284 -13.26 -20.77 -19.29
CA PHE A 284 -12.52 -19.82 -20.12
C PHE A 284 -12.41 -20.22 -21.60
N GLY A 285 -13.00 -21.35 -21.99
CA GLY A 285 -13.01 -21.84 -23.37
C GLY A 285 -12.08 -23.04 -23.58
N GLU A 286 -12.32 -23.76 -24.68
CA GLU A 286 -11.52 -24.93 -25.06
C GLU A 286 -10.02 -24.58 -25.18
N GLU A 287 -9.14 -25.48 -24.72
CA GLU A 287 -7.67 -25.33 -24.72
C GLU A 287 -7.10 -24.24 -23.80
N ALA A 288 -7.94 -23.55 -23.02
CA ALA A 288 -7.49 -22.49 -22.12
C ALA A 288 -6.51 -23.00 -21.06
N THR A 289 -6.78 -24.17 -20.47
CA THR A 289 -5.88 -24.72 -19.44
C THR A 289 -4.57 -25.22 -20.03
N ALA A 290 -4.64 -25.90 -21.18
CA ALA A 290 -3.47 -26.39 -21.90
C ALA A 290 -2.51 -25.25 -22.26
N THR A 291 -3.06 -24.18 -22.82
CA THR A 291 -2.31 -22.99 -23.20
C THR A 291 -1.71 -22.29 -21.98
N ALA A 292 -2.42 -22.26 -20.84
CA ALA A 292 -1.94 -21.63 -19.62
C ALA A 292 -0.75 -22.39 -19.03
N VAL A 293 -0.83 -23.72 -19.01
CA VAL A 293 0.25 -24.60 -18.56
C VAL A 293 1.48 -24.46 -19.45
N ALA A 294 1.28 -24.39 -20.78
CA ALA A 294 2.36 -24.17 -21.73
C ALA A 294 3.05 -22.80 -21.57
N ASN A 295 2.27 -21.75 -21.28
CA ASN A 295 2.79 -20.40 -21.07
C ASN A 295 3.47 -20.25 -19.70
N ASN A 296 3.09 -21.06 -18.69
CA ASN A 296 3.70 -21.06 -17.37
C ASN A 296 5.02 -21.85 -17.35
N SER A 297 6.08 -21.33 -18.00
CA SER A 297 7.38 -21.99 -18.03
C SER A 297 8.26 -21.59 -16.84
N TYR A 298 8.84 -22.57 -16.14
CA TYR A 298 9.80 -22.39 -15.04
C TYR A 298 11.25 -22.66 -15.46
N THR A 299 11.49 -23.08 -16.71
CA THR A 299 12.81 -23.53 -17.18
C THR A 299 13.20 -22.81 -18.47
N GLY A 300 14.35 -22.14 -18.46
CA GLY A 300 14.94 -21.46 -19.63
C GLY A 300 15.14 -19.95 -19.43
N GLU A 301 15.82 -19.29 -20.37
CA GLU A 301 16.03 -17.82 -20.35
C GLU A 301 14.72 -17.01 -20.48
N TYR A 302 13.61 -17.66 -20.84
CA TYR A 302 12.29 -17.04 -21.07
C TYR A 302 11.20 -17.57 -20.12
N SER A 303 11.56 -18.09 -18.94
CA SER A 303 10.59 -18.51 -17.94
C SER A 303 9.75 -17.33 -17.45
N SER A 304 8.43 -17.35 -17.67
CA SER A 304 7.50 -16.33 -17.18
C SER A 304 6.23 -16.97 -16.64
N ILE A 305 6.03 -16.79 -15.33
CA ILE A 305 4.81 -17.20 -14.64
C ILE A 305 3.66 -16.21 -14.92
N ASN A 306 3.99 -14.98 -15.34
CA ASN A 306 3.01 -13.92 -15.54
C ASN A 306 2.30 -14.00 -16.90
N ASP A 307 2.84 -14.76 -17.85
CA ASP A 307 2.32 -14.84 -19.22
C ASP A 307 0.93 -15.48 -19.28
N ILE A 308 0.51 -16.15 -18.20
CA ILE A 308 -0.85 -16.67 -18.05
C ILE A 308 -1.92 -15.55 -18.07
N TRP A 309 -1.57 -14.30 -17.72
CA TRP A 309 -2.53 -13.19 -17.53
C TRP A 309 -2.61 -12.20 -18.70
N TRP A 310 -1.69 -12.26 -19.67
CA TRP A 310 -1.50 -11.21 -20.66
C TRP A 310 -2.16 -11.49 -22.01
N GLY A 311 -3.41 -11.95 -21.97
CA GLY A 311 -4.28 -12.00 -23.15
C GLY A 311 -4.25 -13.32 -23.95
N ASN A 312 -3.47 -14.31 -23.51
CA ASN A 312 -3.62 -15.69 -23.97
C ASN A 312 -3.08 -16.66 -22.90
N PRO A 313 -3.89 -17.55 -22.31
CA PRO A 313 -5.30 -17.81 -22.61
C PRO A 313 -6.26 -17.01 -21.74
N PHE A 314 -5.80 -16.39 -20.65
CA PHE A 314 -6.68 -15.61 -19.78
C PHE A 314 -6.57 -14.12 -20.07
N ASN A 315 -7.73 -13.48 -20.19
CA ASN A 315 -7.86 -12.04 -20.10
C ASN A 315 -8.22 -11.66 -18.65
N THR A 316 -7.48 -10.73 -18.06
CA THR A 316 -7.71 -10.22 -16.70
C THR A 316 -9.15 -9.71 -16.50
N GLU A 317 -9.75 -9.10 -17.52
CA GLU A 317 -11.15 -8.66 -17.48
C GLU A 317 -12.11 -9.84 -17.32
N ASP A 318 -11.91 -10.89 -18.12
CA ASP A 318 -12.77 -12.07 -18.12
C ASP A 318 -12.66 -12.85 -16.80
N VAL A 319 -11.46 -12.95 -16.24
CA VAL A 319 -11.24 -13.59 -14.93
C VAL A 319 -11.91 -12.79 -13.81
N SER A 320 -11.91 -11.46 -13.91
CA SER A 320 -12.52 -10.57 -12.91
C SER A 320 -14.03 -10.44 -13.01
N LYS A 321 -14.67 -10.91 -14.09
CA LYS A 321 -16.14 -10.93 -14.19
C LYS A 321 -16.71 -11.79 -13.07
N SER A 322 -17.70 -11.25 -12.36
CA SER A 322 -18.31 -11.91 -11.19
C SER A 322 -18.84 -13.31 -11.52
N GLU A 323 -19.38 -13.52 -12.72
CA GLU A 323 -19.86 -14.82 -13.17
C GLU A 323 -18.73 -15.85 -13.26
N ASN A 324 -17.63 -15.50 -13.93
CA ASN A 324 -16.47 -16.38 -14.09
C ASN A 324 -15.78 -16.61 -12.74
N THR A 325 -15.61 -15.56 -11.94
CA THR A 325 -15.10 -15.68 -10.56
C THR A 325 -15.94 -16.67 -9.74
N LYS A 326 -17.28 -16.58 -9.80
CA LYS A 326 -18.17 -17.52 -9.11
C LYS A 326 -18.04 -18.95 -9.66
N LYS A 327 -17.98 -19.13 -10.97
CA LYS A 327 -17.81 -20.45 -11.61
C LYS A 327 -16.52 -21.11 -11.13
N VAL A 328 -15.38 -20.40 -11.19
CA VAL A 328 -14.09 -20.90 -10.71
C VAL A 328 -14.16 -21.27 -9.22
N LEU A 329 -14.69 -20.39 -8.37
CA LEU A 329 -14.77 -20.64 -6.92
C LEU A 329 -15.71 -21.80 -6.59
N SER A 330 -16.85 -21.92 -7.27
CA SER A 330 -17.86 -22.95 -7.01
C SER A 330 -17.36 -24.38 -7.29
N LYS A 331 -16.31 -24.53 -8.09
CA LYS A 331 -15.63 -25.83 -8.28
C LYS A 331 -14.92 -26.33 -7.02
N TYR A 332 -14.55 -25.44 -6.09
CA TYR A 332 -13.67 -25.76 -4.96
C TYR A 332 -14.25 -25.43 -3.60
N ILE A 333 -15.08 -24.39 -3.55
CA ILE A 333 -15.76 -23.96 -2.34
C ILE A 333 -17.22 -24.32 -2.54
N HIS A 334 -17.65 -25.46 -1.99
CA HIS A 334 -19.05 -25.74 -1.77
C HIS A 334 -19.57 -24.77 -0.71
N LEU A 335 -20.06 -23.62 -1.15
CA LEU A 335 -20.77 -22.65 -0.30
C LEU A 335 -22.22 -23.08 -0.06
#